data_AF-X0ZNC4-F1
#
_entry.id   AF-X0ZNC4-F1
#
_cell.length_a   1.000
_cell.length_b   1.000
_cell.length_c   1.000
_cell.angle_alpha   90.00
_cell.angle_beta   90.00
_cell.angle_gamma   90.00
#
_symmetry.space_group_name_H-M   'P 1'
#
loop_
_entity.id
_entity.type
_entity.pdbx_description
1 polymer ?
#
loop_
_entity_poly.entity_id
_entity_poly.type
_entity_poly.pdbx_seq_one_letter_code
_entity_poly.pdbx_strand_id
1 'polypeptide(L)'
;NFGSVDNDPPAAMRYTEARLTRIAEEMLVDIDKDTVNFMPNFDNSLKEPVVLPTRLPNLLVNGSSGIAVGMATNIPPHNLGEVCDAISYLIDNPEATIDELTQFIKGPDFPTAGVILGQDGIKKPMLPGMAGL
;
A
#
# COMPACT_ATOMS: atom_id res chain seq x y z
N ASN A 1 -12.54 0.16 -21.98
CA ASN A 1 -12.99 1.29 -21.15
C ASN A 1 -12.95 0.82 -19.70
N PHE A 2 -12.14 1.45 -18.85
CA PHE A 2 -11.96 1.10 -17.43
C PHE A 2 -12.59 2.11 -16.46
N GLY A 3 -13.52 2.93 -16.97
CA GLY A 3 -14.09 4.06 -16.26
C GLY A 3 -13.27 5.33 -16.46
N SER A 4 -13.77 6.44 -15.92
CA SER A 4 -13.16 7.77 -16.03
C SER A 4 -13.27 8.55 -14.73
N VAL A 5 -12.52 9.66 -14.62
CA VAL A 5 -12.63 10.60 -13.50
C VAL A 5 -14.01 11.27 -13.47
N ASP A 6 -14.67 11.38 -14.62
CA ASP A 6 -16.03 11.92 -14.77
C ASP A 6 -17.12 10.92 -14.36
N ASN A 7 -16.72 9.80 -13.75
CA ASN A 7 -17.61 8.76 -13.21
C ASN A 7 -18.39 7.98 -14.30
N ASP A 8 -17.83 7.91 -15.51
CA ASP A 8 -18.35 7.00 -16.53
C ASP A 8 -18.12 5.54 -16.09
N PRO A 9 -19.13 4.66 -16.19
CA PRO A 9 -18.97 3.27 -15.78
C PRO A 9 -17.99 2.53 -16.70
N PRO A 10 -17.18 1.60 -16.16
CA PRO A 10 -16.33 0.73 -16.96
C PRO A 10 -17.18 -0.18 -17.86
N ALA A 11 -16.56 -0.69 -18.92
CA ALA A 11 -17.20 -1.70 -19.77
C ALA A 11 -17.43 -3.00 -18.97
N ALA A 12 -18.46 -3.77 -19.33
CA ALA A 12 -18.73 -5.06 -18.71
C ALA A 12 -17.56 -6.05 -18.93
N MET A 13 -17.35 -6.96 -17.97
CA MET A 13 -16.22 -7.90 -17.95
C MET A 13 -16.03 -8.70 -19.26
N ARG A 14 -17.10 -8.96 -20.00
CA ARG A 14 -17.06 -9.66 -21.31
C ARG A 14 -16.36 -8.86 -22.42
N TYR A 15 -16.02 -7.60 -22.17
CA TYR A 15 -15.38 -6.69 -23.13
C TYR A 15 -13.99 -6.22 -22.68
N THR A 16 -13.52 -6.61 -21.50
CA THR A 16 -12.25 -6.14 -20.94
C THR A 16 -11.29 -7.30 -20.74
N GLU A 17 -10.02 -7.05 -21.05
CA GLU A 17 -8.92 -7.95 -20.75
C GLU A 17 -7.98 -7.26 -19.77
N ALA A 18 -7.38 -8.04 -18.86
CA ALA A 18 -6.45 -7.55 -17.86
C ALA A 18 -5.26 -8.51 -17.73
N ARG A 19 -4.10 -7.96 -17.40
CA ARG A 19 -2.88 -8.71 -17.08
C ARG A 19 -2.16 -8.03 -15.92
N LEU A 20 -1.31 -8.77 -15.23
CA LEU A 20 -0.46 -8.20 -14.19
C LEU A 20 0.50 -7.17 -14.79
N THR A 21 0.76 -6.13 -14.01
CA THR A 21 1.82 -5.17 -14.29
C THR A 21 3.15 -5.75 -13.80
N ARG A 22 4.26 -5.28 -14.37
CA ARG A 22 5.61 -5.71 -13.93
C ARG A 22 5.83 -5.53 -12.43
N ILE A 23 5.32 -4.44 -11.85
CA ILE A 23 5.43 -4.18 -10.40
C ILE A 23 4.60 -5.16 -9.56
N ALA A 24 3.46 -5.64 -10.08
CA ALA A 24 2.66 -6.66 -9.40
C ALA A 24 3.35 -8.04 -9.44
N GLU A 25 4.09 -8.35 -10.50
CA GLU A 25 4.89 -9.57 -10.59
C GLU A 25 5.97 -9.61 -9.49
N GLU A 26 6.57 -8.48 -9.12
CA GLU A 26 7.53 -8.37 -8.00
C GLU A 26 6.92 -8.76 -6.64
N MET A 27 5.59 -8.68 -6.49
CA MET A 27 4.91 -9.11 -5.26
C MET A 27 4.78 -10.64 -5.15
N LEU A 28 4.96 -11.36 -6.27
CA LEU A 28 4.82 -12.82 -6.37
C LEU A 28 6.18 -13.54 -6.48
N VAL A 29 7.29 -12.79 -6.51
CA VAL A 29 8.62 -13.36 -6.66
C VAL A 29 8.90 -14.35 -5.52
N ASP A 30 9.42 -15.52 -5.88
CA ASP A 30 9.79 -16.61 -4.97
C ASP A 30 8.61 -17.25 -4.20
N ILE A 31 7.35 -17.03 -4.62
CA ILE A 31 6.17 -17.63 -3.97
C ILE A 31 6.18 -19.17 -3.99
N ASP A 32 6.77 -19.77 -5.03
CA ASP A 32 6.88 -21.23 -5.20
C ASP A 32 8.05 -21.87 -4.43
N LYS A 33 8.83 -21.08 -3.67
CA LYS A 33 10.02 -21.54 -2.93
C LYS A 33 9.76 -21.71 -1.43
N ASP A 34 8.54 -22.08 -1.05
CA ASP A 34 8.11 -22.25 0.34
C ASP A 34 8.41 -21.02 1.22
N THR A 35 8.30 -19.81 0.65
CA THR A 35 8.62 -18.54 1.32
C THR A 35 7.50 -18.03 2.23
N VAL A 36 6.27 -18.52 2.03
CA VAL A 36 5.08 -18.14 2.78
C VAL A 36 4.23 -19.35 3.13
N ASN A 37 3.43 -19.23 4.18
CA ASN A 37 2.48 -20.27 4.56
C ASN A 37 1.27 -20.27 3.61
N PHE A 38 0.82 -21.47 3.25
CA PHE A 38 -0.39 -21.68 2.48
C PHE A 38 -1.47 -22.34 3.34
N MET A 39 -2.72 -21.93 3.15
CA MET A 39 -3.89 -22.51 3.78
C MET A 39 -4.85 -23.09 2.75
N PRO A 40 -5.67 -24.09 3.09
CA PRO A 40 -6.75 -24.54 2.22
C PRO A 40 -7.71 -23.38 1.89
N ASN A 41 -8.21 -23.35 0.66
CA ASN A 41 -9.26 -22.44 0.24
C ASN A 41 -10.62 -22.85 0.84
N PHE A 42 -11.68 -22.07 0.55
CA PHE A 42 -13.01 -22.23 1.19
C PHE A 42 -13.64 -23.63 1.10
N ASP A 43 -13.37 -24.39 0.03
CA ASP A 43 -13.88 -25.76 -0.18
C ASP A 43 -12.82 -26.85 0.01
N ASN A 44 -11.63 -26.49 0.50
CA ASN A 44 -10.46 -27.35 0.67
C ASN A 44 -9.96 -28.05 -0.61
N SER A 45 -10.36 -27.60 -1.80
CA SER A 45 -9.89 -28.19 -3.06
C SER A 45 -8.50 -27.72 -3.47
N LEU A 46 -8.12 -26.50 -3.08
CA LEU A 46 -6.86 -25.85 -3.42
C LEU A 46 -6.23 -25.24 -2.17
N LYS A 47 -4.97 -24.82 -2.31
CA LYS A 47 -4.27 -24.03 -1.29
C LYS A 47 -4.00 -22.63 -1.82
N GLU A 48 -4.15 -21.65 -0.94
CA GLU A 48 -3.88 -20.23 -1.22
C GLU A 48 -2.87 -19.66 -0.21
N PRO A 49 -2.01 -18.72 -0.64
CA PRO A 49 -1.04 -18.09 0.25
C PRO A 49 -1.75 -17.17 1.25
N VAL A 50 -1.35 -17.22 2.53
CA VAL A 50 -1.92 -16.34 3.57
C VAL A 50 -1.45 -14.89 3.39
N VAL A 51 -0.21 -14.71 2.94
CA VAL A 51 0.41 -13.42 2.61
C VAL A 51 1.25 -13.58 1.36
N LEU A 52 1.51 -12.48 0.65
CA LEU A 52 2.44 -12.47 -0.47
C LEU A 52 3.87 -12.22 0.03
N PRO A 53 4.91 -12.81 -0.59
CA PRO A 53 6.32 -12.63 -0.23
C PRO A 53 6.88 -11.22 -0.55
N THR A 54 5.99 -10.26 -0.82
CA THR A 54 6.25 -8.96 -1.45
C THR A 54 7.58 -8.30 -1.09
N ARG A 55 8.32 -7.87 -2.12
CA ARG A 55 9.52 -7.03 -1.98
C ARG A 55 9.18 -5.53 -1.94
N LEU A 56 7.94 -5.19 -2.27
CA LEU A 56 7.43 -3.82 -2.29
C LEU A 56 6.66 -3.52 -0.99
N PRO A 57 6.90 -2.38 -0.33
CA PRO A 57 6.11 -1.92 0.82
C PRO A 57 4.71 -1.42 0.39
N ASN A 58 3.90 -2.32 -0.16
CA ASN A 58 2.66 -2.01 -0.87
C ASN A 58 1.63 -1.27 -0.03
N LEU A 59 1.55 -1.57 1.27
CA LEU A 59 0.60 -0.93 2.19
C LEU A 59 0.77 0.59 2.24
N LEU A 60 2.02 1.09 2.26
CA LEU A 60 2.30 2.52 2.31
C LEU A 60 2.25 3.14 0.91
N VAL A 61 2.74 2.43 -0.10
CA VAL A 61 2.82 2.93 -1.47
C VAL A 61 1.43 3.15 -2.08
N ASN A 62 0.54 2.16 -1.95
CA ASN A 62 -0.81 2.25 -2.51
C ASN A 62 -1.86 2.72 -1.50
N GLY A 63 -1.56 2.66 -0.21
CA GLY A 63 -2.54 2.94 0.84
C GLY A 63 -3.58 1.84 0.99
N SER A 64 -4.57 2.09 1.85
CA SER A 64 -5.72 1.20 2.05
C SER A 64 -6.87 1.97 2.67
N SER A 65 -8.08 1.76 2.16
CA SER A 65 -9.31 2.31 2.75
C SER A 65 -10.29 1.17 2.99
N GLY A 66 -10.85 1.10 4.20
CA GLY A 66 -11.74 0.01 4.58
C GLY A 66 -12.58 0.32 5.81
N ILE A 67 -13.81 -0.17 5.81
CA ILE A 67 -14.74 -0.04 6.93
C ILE A 67 -15.20 -1.44 7.31
N ALA A 68 -14.96 -1.81 8.57
CA ALA A 68 -15.41 -3.07 9.17
C ALA A 68 -16.32 -2.76 10.37
N VAL A 69 -16.91 -3.79 10.98
CA VAL A 69 -17.80 -3.62 12.14
C VAL A 69 -16.98 -3.09 13.32
N GLY A 70 -17.15 -1.80 13.64
CA GLY A 70 -16.48 -1.13 14.76
C GLY A 70 -15.09 -0.58 14.46
N MET A 71 -14.60 -0.67 13.22
CA MET A 71 -13.27 -0.17 12.83
C MET A 71 -13.29 0.47 11.44
N ALA A 72 -12.54 1.54 11.27
CA ALA A 72 -12.30 2.16 9.97
C ALA A 72 -10.80 2.39 9.79
N THR A 73 -10.30 2.15 8.59
CA THR A 73 -8.92 2.40 8.20
C THR A 73 -8.89 3.28 6.95
N ASN A 74 -8.00 4.26 6.95
CA ASN A 74 -7.72 5.10 5.80
C ASN A 74 -6.24 5.49 5.81
N ILE A 75 -5.45 4.78 5.02
CA ILE A 75 -4.02 5.00 4.85
C ILE A 75 -3.83 5.62 3.47
N PRO A 76 -3.32 6.85 3.36
CA PRO A 76 -3.09 7.48 2.07
C PRO A 76 -1.83 6.89 1.37
N PRO A 77 -1.75 6.98 0.03
CA PRO A 77 -0.59 6.53 -0.72
C PRO A 77 0.64 7.42 -0.45
N HIS A 78 1.83 6.84 -0.57
CA HIS A 78 3.12 7.51 -0.38
C HIS A 78 4.05 7.20 -1.55
N ASN A 79 5.04 8.08 -1.75
CA ASN A 79 6.00 7.91 -2.81
C ASN A 79 6.91 6.69 -2.56
N LEU A 80 7.06 5.81 -3.55
CA LEU A 80 7.88 4.60 -3.43
C LEU A 80 9.35 4.90 -3.08
N GLY A 81 9.93 5.94 -3.68
CA GLY A 81 11.33 6.32 -3.41
C GLY A 81 11.53 6.73 -1.96
N GLU A 82 10.66 7.62 -1.46
CA GLU A 82 10.72 8.10 -0.07
C GLU A 82 10.54 6.96 0.96
N VAL A 83 9.63 6.03 0.68
CA VAL A 83 9.42 4.86 1.54
C VAL A 83 10.65 3.93 1.53
N CYS A 84 11.26 3.69 0.36
CA CYS A 84 12.47 2.87 0.25
C CYS A 84 13.67 3.50 0.96
N ASP A 85 13.84 4.82 0.87
CA ASP A 85 14.91 5.56 1.56
C ASP A 85 14.73 5.47 3.08
N ALA A 86 13.49 5.65 3.57
CA ALA A 86 13.17 5.52 4.99
C ALA A 86 13.39 4.08 5.51
N ILE A 87 13.01 3.06 4.74
CA ILE A 87 13.27 1.65 5.09
C ILE A 87 14.77 1.38 5.14
N SER A 88 15.53 1.86 4.15
CA SER A 88 16.98 1.68 4.11
C SER A 88 17.64 2.31 5.33
N TYR A 89 17.22 3.53 5.70
CA TYR A 89 17.70 4.20 6.90
C TYR A 89 17.35 3.44 8.19
N LEU A 90 16.13 2.91 8.30
CA LEU A 90 15.66 2.14 9.45
C LEU A 90 16.38 0.80 9.61
N ILE A 91 16.77 0.15 8.50
CA ILE A 91 17.58 -1.06 8.52
C ILE A 91 18.95 -0.79 9.16
N ASP A 92 19.58 0.33 8.80
CA ASP A 92 20.88 0.74 9.33
C ASP A 92 20.77 1.32 10.76
N ASN A 93 19.62 1.90 11.11
CA ASN A 93 19.35 2.56 12.39
C ASN A 93 18.04 2.05 13.00
N PRO A 94 18.01 0.85 13.62
CA PRO A 94 16.78 0.24 14.12
C PRO A 94 16.04 1.04 15.20
N GLU A 95 16.76 1.90 15.92
CA GLU A 95 16.23 2.79 16.96
C GLU A 95 15.85 4.18 16.44
N ALA A 96 15.81 4.35 15.11
CA ALA A 96 15.42 5.62 14.49
C ALA A 96 14.05 6.08 14.98
N THR A 97 14.00 7.36 15.32
CA THR A 97 12.78 8.02 15.79
C THR A 97 11.88 8.39 14.62
N ILE A 98 10.59 8.60 14.90
CA ILE A 98 9.62 9.04 13.89
C ILE A 98 10.05 10.38 13.27
N ASP A 99 10.62 11.28 14.06
CA ASP A 99 11.11 12.57 13.56
C ASP A 99 12.25 12.42 12.53
N GLU A 100 13.12 11.42 12.70
CA GLU A 100 14.18 11.09 11.73
C GLU A 100 13.59 10.46 10.46
N LEU A 101 12.61 9.55 10.60
CA LEU A 101 11.95 8.93 9.44
C LEU A 101 11.12 9.94 8.62
N THR A 102 10.55 10.96 9.27
CA THR A 102 9.79 12.03 8.60
C THR A 102 10.68 12.94 7.74
N GLN A 103 12.00 12.88 7.89
CA GLN A 103 12.93 13.58 6.99
C GLN A 103 12.98 12.94 5.60
N PHE A 104 12.70 11.63 5.52
CA PHE A 104 12.67 10.87 4.27
C PHE A 104 11.26 10.88 3.66
N ILE A 105 10.24 10.60 4.47
CA ILE A 105 8.84 10.60 4.03
C ILE A 105 8.23 11.97 4.32
N LYS A 106 8.11 12.80 3.28
CA LYS A 106 7.65 14.20 3.45
C LYS A 106 6.15 14.29 3.65
N GLY A 107 5.41 13.27 3.21
CA GLY A 107 3.97 13.15 3.35
C GLY A 107 3.36 12.26 2.28
N PRO A 108 2.03 12.22 2.21
CA PRO A 108 1.31 11.46 1.20
C PRO A 108 1.55 11.95 -0.24
N ASP A 109 1.55 11.03 -1.18
CA ASP A 109 1.71 11.29 -2.62
C ASP A 109 0.46 10.79 -3.37
N PHE A 110 -0.47 11.70 -3.66
CA PHE A 110 -1.74 11.36 -4.31
C PHE A 110 -1.59 11.30 -5.83
N PRO A 111 -2.12 10.26 -6.50
CA PRO A 111 -2.02 10.13 -7.96
C PRO A 111 -2.79 11.23 -8.72
N THR A 112 -3.72 11.92 -8.05
CA THR A 112 -4.49 13.05 -8.61
C THR A 112 -3.75 14.38 -8.57
N ALA A 113 -2.55 14.42 -7.99
CA ALA A 113 -1.89 15.63 -7.51
C ALA A 113 -2.77 16.41 -6.52
N GLY A 114 -2.24 17.53 -6.01
CA GLY A 114 -2.91 18.37 -5.03
C GLY A 114 -1.91 19.20 -4.24
N VAL A 115 -2.40 20.14 -3.44
CA VAL A 115 -1.58 20.89 -2.48
C VAL A 115 -2.03 20.49 -1.09
N ILE A 116 -1.16 19.81 -0.35
CA ILE A 116 -1.38 19.49 1.07
C ILE A 116 -0.97 20.71 1.90
N LEU A 117 -1.92 21.25 2.67
CA LEU A 117 -1.71 22.45 3.50
C LEU A 117 -1.64 22.04 4.98
N GLY A 118 -0.45 22.17 5.57
CA GLY A 118 -0.24 21.97 7.01
C GLY A 118 0.74 20.85 7.32
N GLN A 119 1.98 21.20 7.68
CA GLN A 119 3.00 20.22 8.07
C GLN A 119 2.65 19.51 9.39
N ASP A 120 1.94 20.19 10.29
CA ASP A 120 1.49 19.62 11.57
C ASP A 120 0.45 18.51 11.39
N GLY A 121 -0.35 18.57 10.33
CA GLY A 121 -1.33 17.54 9.94
C GLY A 121 -0.68 16.29 9.36
N ILE A 122 0.56 16.39 8.85
CA ILE A 122 1.33 15.27 8.28
C ILE A 122 2.16 14.56 9.37
N LYS A 123 2.71 15.30 10.33
CA LYS A 123 3.49 14.72 11.45
C LYS A 123 2.64 13.94 12.45
N LYS A 124 1.41 14.39 12.72
CA LYS A 124 0.52 13.76 13.69
C LYS A 124 0.06 12.33 13.33
N PRO A 125 -0.30 11.99 12.06
CA PRO A 125 -0.64 10.63 11.66
C PRO A 125 0.54 9.65 11.67
N MET A 126 1.78 10.15 11.60
CA MET A 126 2.99 9.30 11.72
C MET A 126 3.25 8.88 13.17
N LEU A 127 2.69 9.62 14.14
CA LEU A 127 2.62 9.24 15.54
C LEU A 127 1.38 8.35 15.78
N PRO A 128 1.38 7.45 16.78
CA PRO A 128 0.22 6.61 17.08
C PRO A 128 -1.02 7.48 17.38
N GLY A 129 -2.01 7.49 16.47
CA GLY A 129 -3.25 8.23 16.66
C GLY A 129 -4.04 8.49 15.37
N MET A 130 -5.28 8.96 15.51
CA MET A 130 -6.06 9.51 14.40
C MET A 130 -5.66 10.96 14.17
N ALA A 131 -5.31 11.31 12.93
CA ALA A 131 -5.07 12.69 12.54
C ALA A 131 -5.65 12.95 11.15
N GLY A 132 -6.37 14.07 11.02
CA GLY A 132 -6.79 14.59 9.73
C GLY A 132 -5.65 15.37 9.08
N LEU A 133 -5.51 15.17 7.77
CA LEU A 133 -4.65 15.99 6.90
C LEU A 133 -5.28 17.37 6.68
#